data_AF-A0A2V2X4E3-F1
#
_entry.id   AF-A0A2V2X4E3-F1
#
_cell.length_a   1.000
_cell.length_b   1.000
_cell.length_c   1.000
_cell.angle_alpha   90.00
_cell.angle_beta   90.00
_cell.angle_gamma   90.00
#
_symmetry.space_group_name_H-M   'P 1'
#
loop_
_entity.id
_entity.type
_entity.pdbx_description
1 polymer ?
#
loop_
_entity_poly.entity_id
_entity_poly.type
_entity_poly.pdbx_seq_one_letter_code
_entity_poly.pdbx_strand_id
1 'polypeptide(L)'
;MRKEINVRSFGTWVVLLICGVASVTAEDVAESGRSLLPVLYDAERVHALTCCELVERHWPLLRSWDRCCASSVDATGDNKVHASFEELLHHFWDVPLPGCNSGGISSCNRKEHSLSDEFLTVFLKERLCADLPATHTELARSVYSVFVVEDPLHEDDLITLMEEACKSVQHKGIILWRRSLRARNVYEAQEAVCQRHCSAKRSFFDGDVYDL
;
A
#
# COMPACT_ATOMS: atom_id res chain seq x y z
N MET A 1 -62.92 -53.68 -10.10
CA MET A 1 -62.13 -52.78 -10.96
C MET A 1 -60.73 -52.59 -10.35
N ARG A 2 -59.71 -53.15 -11.01
CA ARG A 2 -58.34 -52.62 -11.26
C ARG A 2 -57.65 -51.86 -10.11
N LYS A 3 -56.44 -52.19 -9.62
CA LYS A 3 -55.19 -52.79 -10.17
C LYS A 3 -54.42 -53.33 -8.93
N GLU A 4 -53.98 -54.59 -8.81
CA GLU A 4 -52.80 -55.24 -9.43
C GLU A 4 -51.54 -54.36 -9.51
N ILE A 5 -50.32 -54.69 -9.08
CA ILE A 5 -49.64 -55.91 -8.62
C ILE A 5 -48.33 -55.45 -7.92
N ASN A 6 -47.84 -56.30 -7.00
CA ASN A 6 -46.46 -56.59 -6.57
C ASN A 6 -45.29 -55.82 -7.24
N VAL A 7 -44.10 -55.67 -6.64
CA VAL A 7 -43.15 -56.74 -6.28
C VAL A 7 -42.02 -56.15 -5.42
N ARG A 8 -41.55 -56.97 -4.49
CA ARG A 8 -40.43 -56.78 -3.56
C ARG A 8 -39.05 -57.11 -4.18
N SER A 9 -38.05 -56.42 -3.65
CA SER A 9 -36.74 -56.92 -3.14
C SER A 9 -35.54 -57.15 -4.07
N PHE A 10 -34.36 -56.99 -3.43
CA PHE A 10 -32.97 -57.28 -3.81
C PHE A 10 -32.30 -56.25 -4.73
N GLY A 11 -31.07 -55.78 -4.51
CA GLY A 11 -30.03 -56.11 -3.55
C GLY A 11 -28.71 -55.41 -3.97
N THR A 12 -27.71 -55.50 -3.09
CA THR A 12 -26.27 -55.64 -3.39
C THR A 12 -25.45 -54.44 -3.90
N TRP A 13 -24.31 -54.26 -3.23
CA TRP A 13 -23.19 -53.34 -3.48
C TRP A 13 -22.47 -53.60 -4.82
N VAL A 14 -21.97 -52.53 -5.45
CA VAL A 14 -20.79 -52.58 -6.35
C VAL A 14 -19.99 -51.28 -6.22
N VAL A 15 -18.75 -51.40 -5.72
CA VAL A 15 -17.67 -50.41 -5.82
C VAL A 15 -17.01 -50.57 -7.20
N LEU A 16 -16.87 -49.49 -7.96
CA LEU A 16 -16.09 -49.47 -9.19
C LEU A 16 -14.90 -48.51 -9.05
N LEU A 17 -13.72 -49.12 -8.87
CA LEU A 17 -12.40 -48.59 -9.18
C LEU A 17 -12.24 -48.53 -10.70
N ILE A 18 -11.84 -47.39 -11.26
CA ILE A 18 -11.25 -47.33 -12.59
C ILE A 18 -9.88 -46.66 -12.47
N CYS A 19 -8.84 -47.50 -12.54
CA CYS A 19 -7.51 -47.10 -12.96
C CYS A 19 -7.51 -46.87 -14.47
N GLY A 20 -7.02 -45.74 -14.93
CA GLY A 20 -6.75 -45.46 -16.34
C GLY A 20 -5.40 -44.75 -16.45
N VAL A 21 -4.36 -45.54 -16.70
CA VAL A 21 -3.02 -45.07 -17.09
C VAL A 21 -3.08 -44.70 -18.56
N ALA A 22 -2.74 -43.47 -18.91
CA ALA A 22 -2.35 -43.08 -20.25
C ALA A 22 -1.06 -42.25 -20.17
N SER A 23 0.06 -42.95 -20.30
CA SER A 23 1.35 -42.39 -20.69
C SER A 23 1.43 -42.26 -22.21
N VAL A 24 2.36 -41.40 -22.68
CA VAL A 24 2.78 -41.10 -24.08
C VAL A 24 2.09 -39.81 -24.60
N THR A 25 2.74 -38.69 -24.91
CA THR A 25 4.16 -38.36 -25.21
C THR A 25 4.44 -36.89 -24.89
N ALA A 26 5.73 -36.60 -24.65
CA ALA A 26 6.30 -35.25 -24.59
C ALA A 26 6.18 -34.49 -25.92
N GLU A 27 6.42 -33.18 -25.83
CA GLU A 27 6.49 -32.16 -26.89
C GLU A 27 5.14 -31.53 -27.28
N ASP A 28 4.69 -30.61 -26.44
CA ASP A 28 4.55 -29.23 -26.93
C ASP A 28 5.07 -28.25 -25.86
N VAL A 29 5.92 -27.36 -26.34
CA VAL A 29 6.78 -26.44 -25.60
C VAL A 29 6.01 -25.17 -25.24
N ALA A 30 6.18 -24.75 -23.98
CA ALA A 30 6.16 -23.38 -23.47
C ALA A 30 5.07 -22.41 -23.97
N GLU A 31 4.12 -22.05 -23.10
CA GLU A 31 3.80 -20.65 -22.77
C GLU A 31 2.67 -20.58 -21.73
N SER A 32 3.07 -20.44 -20.46
CA SER A 32 2.43 -19.56 -19.48
C SER A 32 3.19 -19.79 -18.17
N GLY A 33 4.31 -19.08 -18.06
CA GLY A 33 5.25 -19.19 -16.95
C GLY A 33 4.57 -18.84 -15.64
N ARG A 34 4.15 -19.88 -14.90
CA ARG A 34 4.27 -19.83 -13.45
C ARG A 34 5.76 -19.80 -13.16
N SER A 35 6.26 -18.59 -12.90
CA SER A 35 7.60 -18.36 -12.37
C SER A 35 7.82 -19.32 -11.20
N LEU A 36 8.67 -20.32 -11.42
CA LEU A 36 9.18 -21.25 -10.42
C LEU A 36 10.46 -20.67 -9.80
N LEU A 37 10.47 -19.37 -9.52
CA LEU A 37 11.46 -18.81 -8.60
C LEU A 37 10.98 -19.14 -7.19
N PRO A 38 11.85 -19.61 -6.27
CA PRO A 38 11.50 -19.54 -4.86
C PRO A 38 11.14 -18.08 -4.59
N VAL A 39 9.99 -17.85 -3.98
CA VAL A 39 9.60 -16.52 -3.51
C VAL A 39 10.53 -16.26 -2.33
N LEU A 40 11.70 -15.66 -2.60
CA LEU A 40 12.85 -15.54 -1.69
C LEU A 40 12.50 -14.71 -0.44
N TYR A 41 11.53 -13.81 -0.57
CA TYR A 41 10.90 -13.10 0.55
C TYR A 41 9.41 -13.39 0.59
N ASP A 42 8.84 -13.42 1.80
CA ASP A 42 7.39 -13.34 1.97
C ASP A 42 6.87 -12.00 1.45
N ALA A 43 6.39 -12.00 0.20
CA ALA A 43 5.88 -10.82 -0.50
C ALA A 43 4.72 -10.15 0.25
N GLU A 44 3.86 -10.92 0.92
CA GLU A 44 2.77 -10.35 1.70
C GLU A 44 3.30 -9.56 2.90
N ARG A 45 4.35 -10.07 3.55
CA ARG A 45 5.03 -9.41 4.67
C ARG A 45 5.74 -8.13 4.21
N VAL A 46 6.45 -8.16 3.08
CA VAL A 46 7.10 -6.96 2.51
C VAL A 46 6.06 -5.90 2.13
N HIS A 47 4.97 -6.30 1.48
CA HIS A 47 3.90 -5.37 1.07
C HIS A 47 3.22 -4.71 2.26
N ALA A 48 2.95 -5.51 3.30
CA ALA A 48 2.39 -5.04 4.54
C ALA A 48 3.29 -4.00 5.21
N LEU A 49 4.56 -4.37 5.41
CA LEU A 49 5.55 -3.50 6.04
C LEU A 49 5.72 -2.19 5.27
N THR A 50 5.81 -2.28 3.95
CA THR A 50 5.96 -1.10 3.08
C THR A 50 4.75 -0.17 3.19
N CYS A 51 3.53 -0.70 3.15
CA CYS A 51 2.35 0.15 3.30
C CYS A 51 2.33 0.86 4.66
N CYS A 52 2.63 0.12 5.73
CA CYS A 52 2.68 0.65 7.09
C CYS A 52 3.69 1.79 7.22
N GLU A 53 4.92 1.56 6.75
CA GLU A 53 6.00 2.55 6.77
C GLU A 53 5.64 3.81 5.99
N LEU A 54 5.09 3.66 4.78
CA LEU A 54 4.65 4.79 3.96
C LEU A 54 3.58 5.62 4.68
N VAL A 55 2.57 4.99 5.27
CA VAL A 55 1.51 5.72 5.97
C VAL A 55 2.06 6.42 7.21
N GLU A 56 2.79 5.73 8.08
CA GLU A 56 3.35 6.31 9.32
C GLU A 56 4.30 7.47 9.03
N ARG A 57 5.20 7.30 8.05
CA ARG A 57 6.20 8.32 7.70
C ARG A 57 5.57 9.59 7.15
N HIS A 58 4.57 9.45 6.28
CA HIS A 58 3.97 10.58 5.57
C HIS A 58 2.78 11.22 6.29
N TRP A 59 2.14 10.48 7.20
CA TRP A 59 0.93 10.95 7.87
C TRP A 59 1.11 12.24 8.68
N PRO A 60 2.16 12.42 9.52
CA PRO A 60 2.36 13.65 10.27
C PRO A 60 2.46 14.88 9.39
N LEU A 61 3.15 14.74 8.24
CA LEU A 61 3.31 15.79 7.25
C LEU A 61 1.96 16.15 6.62
N LEU A 62 1.26 15.18 6.03
CA LEU A 62 -0.05 15.40 5.41
C LEU A 62 -1.07 16.01 6.38
N ARG A 63 -1.11 15.52 7.62
CA ARG A 63 -2.01 16.02 8.68
C ARG A 63 -1.62 17.43 9.16
N SER A 64 -0.35 17.80 9.07
CA SER A 64 0.12 19.17 9.35
C SER A 64 -0.41 20.14 8.29
N TRP A 65 -0.21 19.79 7.02
CA TRP A 65 -0.71 20.56 5.88
C TRP A 65 -2.25 20.67 5.88
N ASP A 66 -2.97 19.59 6.16
CA ASP A 66 -4.44 19.61 6.23
C ASP A 66 -4.97 20.51 7.36
N ARG A 67 -4.35 20.46 8.55
CA ARG A 67 -4.70 21.38 9.66
C ARG A 67 -4.40 22.83 9.32
N CYS A 68 -3.29 23.07 8.63
CA CYS A 68 -2.94 24.41 8.17
C CYS A 68 -4.03 24.95 7.21
N CYS A 69 -4.50 24.14 6.25
CA CYS A 69 -5.61 24.48 5.37
C CYS A 69 -6.93 24.72 6.09
N ALA A 70 -7.19 24.02 7.20
CA ALA A 70 -8.37 24.29 8.02
C ALA A 70 -8.29 25.65 8.74
N SER A 71 -7.09 26.09 9.13
CA SER A 71 -6.86 27.32 9.90
C SER A 71 -6.67 28.60 9.08
N SER A 72 -6.27 28.50 7.81
CA SER A 72 -5.91 29.66 6.97
C SER A 72 -7.11 30.45 6.41
N VAL A 73 -8.34 29.96 6.60
CA VAL A 73 -9.56 30.59 6.05
C VAL A 73 -10.00 31.82 6.85
N ASP A 74 -9.48 32.04 8.06
CA ASP A 74 -9.78 33.23 8.86
C ASP A 74 -8.98 34.47 8.42
N ALA A 75 -7.98 34.33 7.52
CA ALA A 75 -7.22 35.43 6.96
C ALA A 75 -7.74 35.78 5.55
N THR A 76 -8.53 36.86 5.49
CA THR A 76 -9.04 37.52 4.28
C THR A 76 -8.05 37.57 3.11
N GLY A 77 -8.54 37.33 1.89
CA GLY A 77 -7.92 37.87 0.67
C GLY A 77 -7.93 36.92 -0.52
N ASP A 78 -8.52 37.38 -1.60
CA ASP A 78 -8.44 36.82 -2.94
C ASP A 78 -6.97 36.74 -3.38
N ASN A 79 -6.43 35.53 -3.60
CA ASN A 79 -5.11 35.34 -4.19
C ASN A 79 -5.15 34.05 -5.02
N LYS A 80 -5.76 34.16 -6.20
CA LYS A 80 -5.55 33.18 -7.27
C LYS A 80 -4.19 33.43 -7.89
N VAL A 81 -3.20 32.68 -7.42
CA VAL A 81 -1.95 32.48 -8.15
C VAL A 81 -1.73 30.98 -8.22
N HIS A 82 -1.45 30.48 -9.42
CA HIS A 82 -1.11 29.08 -9.67
C HIS A 82 0.41 28.97 -9.55
N ALA A 83 0.91 28.18 -8.59
CA ALA A 83 2.33 27.85 -8.56
C ALA A 83 2.67 26.86 -9.68
N SER A 84 3.92 26.92 -10.09
CA SER A 84 4.50 25.93 -10.97
C SER A 84 4.66 24.57 -10.24
N PHE A 85 4.71 23.49 -11.01
CA PHE A 85 4.93 22.13 -10.49
C PHE A 85 6.24 22.00 -9.67
N GLU A 86 7.26 22.78 -10.00
CA GLU A 86 8.55 22.76 -9.32
C GLU A 86 8.47 23.41 -7.92
N GLU A 87 7.70 24.50 -7.78
CA GLU A 87 7.41 25.09 -6.47
C GLU A 87 6.61 24.12 -5.58
N LEU A 88 5.64 23.38 -6.15
CA LEU A 88 4.89 22.33 -5.44
C LEU A 88 5.82 21.26 -4.85
N LEU A 89 6.83 20.84 -5.62
CA LEU A 89 7.77 19.81 -5.19
C LEU A 89 8.60 20.24 -4.00
N HIS A 90 9.05 21.50 -3.96
CA HIS A 90 9.78 22.03 -2.80
C HIS A 90 8.93 22.02 -1.52
N HIS A 91 7.61 22.21 -1.63
CA HIS A 91 6.72 22.24 -0.46
C HIS A 91 6.57 20.87 0.21
N PHE A 92 6.81 19.76 -0.49
CA PHE A 92 6.71 18.43 0.14
C PHE A 92 7.83 18.12 1.11
N TRP A 93 8.95 18.86 1.06
CA TRP A 93 10.12 18.59 1.87
C TRP A 93 10.11 19.36 3.20
N ASP A 94 9.33 20.44 3.27
CA ASP A 94 9.26 21.29 4.45
C ASP A 94 7.92 21.14 5.19
N VAL A 95 7.97 21.13 6.52
CA VAL A 95 6.79 21.30 7.35
C VAL A 95 6.27 22.74 7.15
N PRO A 96 4.95 22.96 6.99
CA PRO A 96 4.43 24.29 6.73
C PRO A 96 4.88 25.27 7.84
N LEU A 97 5.37 26.45 7.43
CA LEU A 97 5.82 27.50 8.34
C LEU A 97 4.68 27.94 9.28
N PRO A 98 4.98 28.40 10.51
CA PRO A 98 3.97 28.96 11.41
C PRO A 98 3.23 30.10 10.71
N GLY A 99 1.91 29.93 10.53
CA GLY A 99 1.04 30.90 9.87
C GLY A 99 0.62 30.57 8.44
N CYS A 100 0.87 29.35 7.94
CA CYS A 100 0.36 28.89 6.63
C CYS A 100 0.76 29.76 5.43
N ASN A 101 1.79 30.59 5.59
CA ASN A 101 2.33 31.43 4.54
C ASN A 101 3.44 30.69 3.81
N SER A 102 3.04 29.64 3.10
CA SER A 102 3.84 29.06 2.02
C SER A 102 3.14 29.46 0.72
N GLY A 103 3.80 30.34 -0.03
CA GLY A 103 3.21 31.07 -1.14
C GLY A 103 2.58 30.21 -2.23
N GLY A 104 1.65 30.83 -2.97
CA GLY A 104 1.41 30.53 -4.38
C GLY A 104 0.51 29.36 -4.76
N ILE A 105 -0.12 28.62 -3.84
CA ILE A 105 -0.96 27.45 -4.21
C ILE A 105 -2.28 27.44 -3.47
N SER A 106 -3.37 27.03 -4.13
CA SER A 106 -4.51 26.43 -3.42
C SER A 106 -4.22 24.96 -3.08
N SER A 107 -3.12 24.69 -2.36
CA SER A 107 -2.89 23.41 -1.69
C SER A 107 -4.08 23.05 -0.79
N CYS A 108 -4.83 24.08 -0.39
CA CYS A 108 -6.08 24.01 0.34
C CYS A 108 -7.32 24.13 -0.58
N ASN A 109 -8.28 23.25 -0.40
CA ASN A 109 -9.66 23.44 -0.81
C ASN A 109 -10.37 24.31 0.25
N ARG A 110 -10.56 25.60 -0.06
CA ARG A 110 -11.19 26.57 0.86
C ARG A 110 -12.62 26.19 1.27
N LYS A 111 -13.39 25.52 0.39
CA LYS A 111 -14.77 25.12 0.71
C LYS A 111 -14.82 23.97 1.71
N GLU A 112 -13.86 23.06 1.60
CA GLU A 112 -13.78 21.86 2.45
C GLU A 112 -12.88 22.06 3.67
N HIS A 113 -12.18 23.20 3.77
CA HIS A 113 -11.22 23.50 4.84
C HIS A 113 -10.17 22.38 5.00
N SER A 114 -9.70 21.84 3.88
CA SER A 114 -8.81 20.67 3.82
C SER A 114 -7.80 20.80 2.69
N LEU A 115 -6.88 19.85 2.58
CA LEU A 115 -6.05 19.69 1.37
C LEU A 115 -6.89 19.50 0.10
N SER A 116 -6.42 20.06 -1.02
CA SER A 116 -7.02 19.90 -2.33
C SER A 116 -6.70 18.54 -2.97
N ASP A 117 -7.57 18.08 -3.86
CA ASP A 117 -7.37 16.87 -4.67
C ASP A 117 -6.09 16.91 -5.48
N GLU A 118 -5.78 18.07 -6.06
CA GLU A 118 -4.59 18.27 -6.87
C GLU A 118 -3.32 18.09 -6.04
N PHE A 119 -3.26 18.71 -4.85
CA PHE A 119 -2.13 18.53 -3.94
C PHE A 119 -1.94 17.07 -3.53
N LEU A 120 -3.03 16.40 -3.13
CA LEU A 120 -2.97 14.97 -2.78
C LEU A 120 -2.56 14.10 -3.97
N THR A 121 -3.00 14.42 -5.18
CA THR A 121 -2.60 13.68 -6.40
C THR A 121 -1.10 13.76 -6.60
N VAL A 122 -0.54 14.97 -6.54
CA VAL A 122 0.89 15.20 -6.74
C VAL A 122 1.68 14.56 -5.60
N PHE A 123 1.22 14.70 -4.35
CA PHE A 123 1.84 14.05 -3.20
C PHE A 123 1.97 12.54 -3.40
N LEU A 124 0.87 11.88 -3.78
CA LEU A 124 0.85 10.43 -3.94
C LEU A 124 1.77 9.99 -5.09
N LYS A 125 1.81 10.72 -6.19
CA LYS A 125 2.65 10.36 -7.36
C LYS A 125 4.14 10.61 -7.13
N GLU A 126 4.48 11.78 -6.62
CA GLU A 126 5.85 12.29 -6.65
C GLU A 126 6.58 12.10 -5.31
N ARG A 127 5.85 12.08 -4.19
CA ARG A 127 6.48 12.09 -2.86
C ARG A 127 6.41 10.76 -2.13
N LEU A 128 5.28 10.06 -2.25
CA LEU A 128 4.99 8.87 -1.44
C LEU A 128 6.09 7.81 -1.53
N CYS A 129 6.58 7.49 -2.74
CA CYS A 129 7.58 6.45 -2.93
C CYS A 129 9.03 6.96 -2.97
N ALA A 130 9.25 8.28 -2.89
CA ALA A 130 10.55 8.89 -3.21
C ALA A 130 11.68 8.51 -2.23
N ASP A 131 11.34 8.18 -0.98
CA ASP A 131 12.33 7.87 0.06
C ASP A 131 12.37 6.37 0.41
N LEU A 132 11.89 5.50 -0.49
CA LEU A 132 12.11 4.07 -0.33
C LEU A 132 13.61 3.78 -0.45
N PRO A 133 14.18 3.00 0.48
CA PRO A 133 15.59 2.64 0.41
C PRO A 133 15.86 1.84 -0.87
N ALA A 134 16.91 2.23 -1.59
CA ALA A 134 17.27 1.67 -2.90
C ALA A 134 18.69 1.11 -2.93
N THR A 135 19.43 1.22 -1.81
CA THR A 135 20.78 0.68 -1.67
C THR A 135 20.88 -0.24 -0.47
N HIS A 136 21.83 -1.18 -0.51
CA HIS A 136 22.16 -2.06 0.62
C HIS A 136 22.26 -1.31 1.96
N THR A 137 23.00 -0.18 1.97
CA THR A 137 23.23 0.58 3.21
C THR A 137 21.94 1.21 3.75
N GLU A 138 21.05 1.65 2.86
CA GLU A 138 19.75 2.20 3.26
C GLU A 138 18.83 1.07 3.75
N LEU A 139 18.77 -0.06 3.04
CA LEU A 139 17.99 -1.23 3.45
C LEU A 139 18.43 -1.74 4.82
N ALA A 140 19.74 -1.94 5.03
CA ALA A 140 20.31 -2.41 6.29
C ALA A 140 20.11 -1.44 7.47
N ARG A 141 19.88 -0.14 7.21
CA ARG A 141 19.62 0.89 8.23
C ARG A 141 18.14 1.25 8.37
N SER A 142 17.27 0.51 7.71
CA SER A 142 15.85 0.76 7.68
C SER A 142 15.07 -0.38 8.35
N VAL A 143 13.75 -0.20 8.39
CA VAL A 143 12.77 -1.20 8.82
C VAL A 143 12.83 -2.50 8.00
N TYR A 144 13.52 -2.51 6.86
CA TYR A 144 13.70 -3.67 5.98
C TYR A 144 14.96 -4.49 6.31
N SER A 145 15.78 -4.07 7.28
CA SER A 145 17.03 -4.75 7.65
C SER A 145 16.85 -6.23 7.98
N VAL A 146 15.70 -6.61 8.55
CA VAL A 146 15.36 -8.01 8.85
C VAL A 146 15.36 -8.87 7.58
N PHE A 147 14.83 -8.35 6.46
CA PHE A 147 14.83 -9.07 5.19
C PHE A 147 16.25 -9.18 4.62
N VAL A 148 17.07 -8.13 4.75
CA VAL A 148 18.48 -8.17 4.33
C VAL A 148 19.27 -9.24 5.10
N VAL A 149 18.97 -9.44 6.39
CA VAL A 149 19.60 -10.50 7.20
C VAL A 149 19.09 -11.89 6.80
N GLU A 150 17.80 -12.01 6.50
CA GLU A 150 17.18 -13.27 6.07
C GLU A 150 17.74 -13.73 4.71
N ASP A 151 17.93 -12.83 3.75
CA ASP A 151 18.47 -13.15 2.43
C ASP A 151 19.31 -12.00 1.81
N PRO A 152 20.61 -11.90 2.16
CA PRO A 152 21.46 -10.80 1.68
C PRO A 152 21.84 -10.87 0.20
N LEU A 153 21.50 -11.96 -0.51
CA LEU A 153 21.92 -12.14 -1.91
C LEU A 153 20.89 -11.62 -2.92
N HIS A 154 19.68 -11.28 -2.48
CA HIS A 154 18.56 -10.97 -3.36
C HIS A 154 17.91 -9.61 -3.03
N GLU A 155 18.71 -8.61 -2.65
CA GLU A 155 18.20 -7.28 -2.28
C GLU A 155 17.43 -6.58 -3.41
N ASP A 156 17.76 -6.86 -4.68
CA ASP A 156 17.05 -6.32 -5.84
C ASP A 156 15.59 -6.81 -5.89
N ASP A 157 15.33 -8.06 -5.47
CA ASP A 157 13.97 -8.60 -5.38
C ASP A 157 13.19 -7.93 -4.25
N LEU A 158 13.84 -7.63 -3.13
CA LEU A 158 13.25 -6.88 -2.02
C LEU A 158 12.86 -5.46 -2.45
N ILE A 159 13.76 -4.76 -3.15
CA ILE A 159 13.48 -3.42 -3.70
C ILE A 159 12.28 -3.48 -4.66
N THR A 160 12.24 -4.49 -5.54
CA THR A 160 11.12 -4.68 -6.48
C THR A 160 9.80 -4.85 -5.74
N LEU A 161 9.74 -5.71 -4.71
CA LEU A 161 8.54 -5.90 -3.88
C LEU A 161 8.12 -4.62 -3.16
N MET A 162 9.07 -3.82 -2.69
CA MET A 162 8.79 -2.53 -2.05
C MET A 162 8.19 -1.52 -3.04
N GLU A 163 8.72 -1.44 -4.26
CA GLU A 163 8.16 -0.59 -5.30
C GLU A 163 6.75 -1.02 -5.71
N GLU A 164 6.50 -2.32 -5.85
CA GLU A 164 5.18 -2.88 -6.12
C GLU A 164 4.19 -2.54 -5.01
N ALA A 165 4.60 -2.70 -3.76
CA ALA A 165 3.82 -2.32 -2.61
C ALA A 165 3.47 -0.82 -2.62
N CYS A 166 4.45 0.05 -2.91
CA CYS A 166 4.21 1.48 -2.96
C CYS A 166 3.25 1.86 -4.10
N LYS A 167 3.42 1.27 -5.28
CA LYS A 167 2.46 1.43 -6.39
C LYS A 167 1.07 0.99 -5.95
N SER A 168 0.92 -0.12 -5.24
CA SER A 168 -0.37 -0.56 -4.70
C SER A 168 -1.00 0.50 -3.77
N VAL A 169 -0.20 1.13 -2.90
CA VAL A 169 -0.65 2.23 -2.04
C VAL A 169 -1.06 3.47 -2.85
N GLN A 170 -0.30 3.85 -3.87
CA GLN A 170 -0.67 4.95 -4.79
C GLN A 170 -2.03 4.68 -5.46
N HIS A 171 -2.28 3.43 -5.89
CA HIS A 171 -3.51 3.01 -6.55
C HIS A 171 -4.74 2.96 -5.62
N LYS A 172 -4.56 2.93 -4.29
CA LYS A 172 -5.68 3.12 -3.33
C LYS A 172 -6.38 4.47 -3.56
N GLY A 173 -5.63 5.46 -4.03
CA GLY A 173 -6.17 6.70 -4.57
C GLY A 173 -6.58 7.73 -3.53
N ILE A 174 -6.83 8.94 -4.05
CA ILE A 174 -7.03 10.17 -3.28
C ILE A 174 -8.26 10.09 -2.35
N ILE A 175 -9.29 9.33 -2.75
CA ILE A 175 -10.54 9.21 -1.98
C ILE A 175 -10.28 8.63 -0.58
N LEU A 176 -9.47 7.56 -0.51
CA LEU A 176 -9.16 6.92 0.76
C LEU A 176 -8.31 7.83 1.64
N TRP A 177 -7.25 8.42 1.08
CA TRP A 177 -6.40 9.37 1.80
C TRP A 177 -7.17 10.58 2.33
N ARG A 178 -8.11 11.14 1.55
CA ARG A 178 -8.98 12.24 2.01
C ARG A 178 -9.87 11.82 3.16
N ARG A 179 -10.51 10.66 3.05
CA ARG A 179 -11.37 10.14 4.13
C ARG A 179 -10.57 9.99 5.42
N SER A 180 -9.36 9.44 5.32
CA SER A 180 -8.45 9.31 6.45
C SER A 180 -8.11 10.66 7.07
N LEU A 181 -7.75 11.67 6.25
CA LEU A 181 -7.41 13.00 6.76
C LEU A 181 -8.57 13.65 7.54
N ARG A 182 -9.81 13.46 7.09
CA ARG A 182 -11.01 13.91 7.80
C ARG A 182 -11.21 13.22 9.15
N ALA A 183 -10.85 11.95 9.27
CA ALA A 183 -10.84 11.24 10.54
C ALA A 183 -9.72 11.69 11.49
N ARG A 184 -8.70 12.36 10.94
CA ARG A 184 -7.56 12.93 11.68
C ARG A 184 -6.77 11.91 12.48
N ASN A 185 -6.91 10.60 12.26
CA ASN A 185 -6.21 9.56 13.00
C ASN A 185 -5.38 8.68 12.05
N VAL A 186 -4.12 8.39 12.43
CA VAL A 186 -3.23 7.51 11.65
C VAL A 186 -3.75 6.08 11.58
N TYR A 187 -4.39 5.61 12.67
CA TYR A 187 -5.00 4.28 12.73
C TYR A 187 -6.02 4.08 11.62
N GLU A 188 -6.94 5.04 11.45
CA GLU A 188 -7.96 4.97 10.40
C GLU A 188 -7.34 5.12 9.01
N ALA A 189 -6.22 5.84 8.89
CA ALA A 189 -5.47 5.92 7.65
C ALA A 189 -4.87 4.56 7.27
N GLN A 190 -4.26 3.86 8.23
CA GLN A 190 -3.70 2.53 8.02
C GLN A 190 -4.79 1.49 7.69
N GLU A 191 -5.91 1.47 8.42
CA GLU A 191 -7.00 0.56 8.09
C GLU A 191 -7.57 0.83 6.69
N ALA A 192 -7.74 2.10 6.31
CA ALA A 192 -8.29 2.45 5.01
C ALA A 192 -7.32 2.13 3.84
N VAL A 193 -6.03 2.39 4.03
CA VAL A 193 -5.02 2.31 2.96
C VAL A 193 -4.35 0.92 2.94
N CYS A 194 -3.94 0.43 4.10
CA CYS A 194 -3.19 -0.83 4.27
C CYS A 194 -4.07 -2.03 4.63
N GLN A 195 -5.35 -1.83 4.95
CA GLN A 195 -6.29 -2.89 5.38
C GLN A 195 -5.81 -3.67 6.62
N ARG A 196 -4.89 -3.07 7.37
CA ARG A 196 -4.34 -3.59 8.62
C ARG A 196 -3.88 -2.41 9.48
N HIS A 197 -3.91 -2.59 10.78
CA HIS A 197 -3.25 -1.65 11.69
C HIS A 197 -1.78 -2.02 11.80
N CYS A 198 -0.91 -1.01 11.88
CA CYS A 198 0.52 -1.19 11.97
C CYS A 198 1.01 -0.59 13.28
N SER A 199 1.07 -1.39 14.34
CA SER A 199 1.64 -0.89 15.59
C SER A 199 3.17 -0.85 15.46
N ALA A 200 3.71 0.34 15.25
CA ALA A 200 5.16 0.56 15.30
C ALA A 200 5.67 0.35 16.73
N LYS A 201 6.67 -0.52 16.87
CA LYS A 201 7.46 -0.72 18.09
C LYS A 201 8.87 -0.24 17.82
N ARG A 202 9.40 0.65 18.64
CA ARG A 202 10.83 0.99 18.58
C ARG A 202 11.66 -0.14 19.18
N SER A 203 12.41 -0.86 18.35
CA SER A 203 13.53 -1.70 18.75
C SER A 203 14.74 -0.80 19.03
N PHE A 204 15.42 -1.05 20.16
CA PHE A 204 16.68 -0.38 20.48
C PHE A 204 17.83 -0.77 19.54
N PHE A 205 17.69 -1.89 18.81
CA PHE A 205 18.73 -2.45 17.96
C PHE A 205 18.44 -2.23 16.47
N ASP A 206 17.17 -2.29 16.07
CA ASP A 206 16.77 -2.33 14.65
C ASP A 206 15.99 -1.08 14.21
N GLY A 207 15.75 -0.11 15.11
CA GLY A 207 14.94 1.08 14.82
C GLY A 207 13.44 0.82 14.94
N ASP A 208 12.62 1.40 14.06
CA ASP A 208 11.18 1.14 14.05
C ASP A 208 10.91 -0.28 13.49
N VAL A 209 10.22 -1.12 14.27
CA VAL A 209 9.83 -2.48 13.90
C VAL A 209 8.30 -2.56 13.94
N TYR A 210 7.70 -3.06 12.87
CA TYR A 210 6.25 -3.22 12.81
C TYR A 210 5.87 -4.62 13.31
N ASP A 211 4.97 -4.68 14.30
CA ASP A 211 4.29 -5.93 14.69
C ASP A 211 3.20 -6.19 13.62
N LEU A 212 3.57 -6.96 12.59
CA LEU A 212 2.72 -7.30 11.44
C LEU A 212 1.98 -8.61 11.66
#